data_AF-A0A2W7BZG5-F1
#
_entry.id   AF-A0A2W7BZG5-F1
#
_cell.length_a   1.000
_cell.length_b   1.000
_cell.length_c   1.000
_cell.angle_alpha   90.00
_cell.angle_beta   90.00
_cell.angle_gamma   90.00
#
_symmetry.space_group_name_H-M   'P 1'
#
loop_
_entity.id
_entity.type
_entity.pdbx_description
1 polymer ?
#
loop_
_entity_poly.entity_id
_entity_poly.type
_entity_poly.pdbx_seq_one_letter_code
_entity_poly.pdbx_strand_id
1 'polypeptide(L)'
;MFKSKVFQYCAIASTVVAASGAIWASNANLQPQSAQSQIQSQTKSQASAENKPELDPEILAQIPDRQNRNESGDLPSGRMLKQLNLSTEQLQKIKAIRDRDLAQIRELAQQSRQANKELRDLLAGSESSDVIRAKHIQVLNLQQELRKQHFERMLAMREILTPEQRSQLKEIMQKNRPNCIKEGMRDRIKNRGQKL
;
A
#
# COMPACT_ATOMS: atom_id res chain seq x y z
N MET A 1 -22.64 -30.83 6.74
CA MET A 1 -23.70 -29.89 7.16
C MET A 1 -23.05 -28.65 7.75
N PHE A 2 -22.85 -27.61 6.95
CA PHE A 2 -22.19 -26.37 7.36
C PHE A 2 -23.21 -25.47 8.09
N LYS A 3 -22.97 -25.18 9.37
CA LYS A 3 -23.77 -24.22 10.14
C LYS A 3 -23.19 -22.81 9.91
N SER A 4 -23.89 -22.04 9.11
CA SER A 4 -23.65 -20.61 8.85
C SER A 4 -23.88 -19.79 10.11
N LYS A 5 -22.91 -18.94 10.50
CA LYS A 5 -23.12 -17.86 11.48
C LYS A 5 -23.32 -16.57 10.69
N VAL A 6 -24.57 -16.12 10.67
CA VAL A 6 -25.01 -14.82 10.15
C VAL A 6 -24.43 -13.73 11.05
N PHE A 7 -23.65 -12.82 10.47
CA PHE A 7 -23.16 -11.62 11.15
C PHE A 7 -24.34 -10.69 11.44
N GLN A 8 -24.56 -10.41 12.72
CA GLN A 8 -25.53 -9.43 13.20
C GLN A 8 -24.98 -8.01 12.97
N TYR A 9 -25.78 -7.19 12.30
CA TYR A 9 -25.59 -5.76 12.17
C TYR A 9 -25.78 -5.08 13.53
N CYS A 10 -24.75 -4.44 14.06
CA CYS A 10 -24.89 -3.54 15.20
C CYS A 10 -25.51 -2.22 14.72
N ALA A 11 -26.77 -2.00 15.08
CA ALA A 11 -27.38 -0.68 15.10
C ALA A 11 -26.69 0.16 16.18
N ILE A 12 -26.00 1.24 15.78
CA ILE A 12 -25.49 2.24 16.73
C ILE A 12 -26.56 3.32 16.83
N ALA A 13 -27.17 3.37 18.02
CA ALA A 13 -28.11 4.39 18.43
C ALA A 13 -27.46 5.77 18.47
N SER A 14 -28.22 6.76 18.02
CA SER A 14 -27.89 8.18 18.00
C SER A 14 -27.70 8.74 19.40
N THR A 15 -26.65 9.55 19.60
CA THR A 15 -26.61 10.54 20.68
C THR A 15 -26.26 11.90 20.09
N VAL A 16 -27.25 12.79 20.05
CA VAL A 16 -27.10 14.21 19.77
C VAL A 16 -26.70 14.91 21.06
N VAL A 17 -25.58 15.63 21.06
CA VAL A 17 -25.35 16.75 21.98
C VAL A 17 -24.90 17.94 21.14
N ALA A 18 -25.76 18.95 21.11
CA ALA A 18 -25.54 20.24 20.49
C ALA A 18 -24.65 21.12 21.37
N ALA A 19 -23.66 21.77 20.76
CA ALA A 19 -23.04 22.98 21.28
C ALA A 19 -22.73 23.91 20.10
N SER A 20 -23.24 25.12 20.23
CA SER A 20 -23.45 26.15 19.21
C SER A 20 -22.19 26.90 18.79
N GLY A 21 -22.25 27.48 17.57
CA GLY A 21 -21.40 28.59 17.08
C GLY A 21 -20.32 28.11 16.10
N ALA A 22 -20.20 28.60 14.86
CA ALA A 22 -20.52 29.91 14.34
C ALA A 22 -20.96 29.86 12.86
N ILE A 23 -21.75 30.86 12.51
CA ILE A 23 -22.34 31.16 11.22
C ILE A 23 -21.25 31.59 10.22
N TRP A 24 -21.20 30.97 9.05
CA TRP A 24 -20.69 31.61 7.83
C TRP A 24 -21.84 31.74 6.84
N ALA A 25 -22.21 32.99 6.59
CA ALA A 25 -23.27 33.38 5.70
C ALA A 25 -22.75 33.53 4.26
N SER A 26 -23.54 32.99 3.33
CA SER A 26 -23.93 33.54 2.02
C SER A 26 -22.85 34.06 1.06
N ASN A 27 -22.77 33.44 -0.12
CA ASN A 27 -23.45 34.06 -1.27
C ASN A 27 -23.80 33.01 -2.35
N ALA A 28 -25.09 32.76 -2.53
CA ALA A 28 -25.63 32.05 -3.67
C ALA A 28 -26.12 33.09 -4.67
N ASN A 29 -25.50 33.14 -5.84
CA ASN A 29 -26.12 33.70 -7.03
C ASN A 29 -25.51 32.98 -8.23
N LEU A 30 -26.31 32.17 -8.92
CA LEU A 30 -26.46 32.19 -10.38
C LEU A 30 -27.40 31.06 -10.81
N GLN A 31 -28.49 31.51 -11.41
CA GLN A 31 -29.59 30.81 -12.06
C GLN A 31 -29.11 30.06 -13.33
N PRO A 32 -29.85 29.06 -13.85
CA PRO A 32 -29.35 28.08 -14.81
C PRO A 32 -29.49 28.57 -16.25
N GLN A 33 -28.54 28.16 -17.10
CA GLN A 33 -28.70 28.26 -18.56
C GLN A 33 -28.55 26.88 -19.20
N SER A 34 -29.63 26.49 -19.84
CA SER A 34 -29.72 25.55 -20.94
C SER A 34 -28.79 25.92 -22.09
N ALA A 35 -28.01 24.97 -22.59
CA ALA A 35 -27.50 24.99 -23.95
C ALA A 35 -27.41 23.54 -24.46
N GLN A 36 -28.42 23.17 -25.26
CA GLN A 36 -28.36 22.06 -26.18
C GLN A 36 -27.29 22.36 -27.23
N SER A 37 -26.41 21.40 -27.49
CA SER A 37 -25.73 21.28 -28.78
C SER A 37 -25.58 19.81 -29.11
N GLN A 38 -26.47 19.36 -29.99
CA GLN A 38 -26.37 18.12 -30.73
C GLN A 38 -25.19 18.24 -31.70
N ILE A 39 -24.28 17.27 -31.70
CA ILE A 39 -23.61 16.85 -32.94
C ILE A 39 -23.66 15.32 -32.96
N GLN A 40 -24.59 14.81 -33.76
CA GLN A 40 -24.54 13.49 -34.32
C GLN A 40 -23.49 13.49 -35.44
N SER A 41 -22.56 12.54 -35.40
CA SER A 41 -21.94 12.01 -36.60
C SER A 41 -21.96 10.50 -36.50
N GLN A 42 -22.88 9.93 -37.26
CA GLN A 42 -22.92 8.52 -37.62
C GLN A 42 -21.74 8.23 -38.55
N THR A 43 -20.95 7.20 -38.25
CA THR A 43 -20.34 6.37 -39.29
C THR A 43 -20.52 4.92 -38.89
N LYS A 44 -21.33 4.23 -39.70
CA LYS A 44 -21.64 2.80 -39.60
C LYS A 44 -20.57 2.02 -40.36
N SER A 45 -19.91 1.12 -39.62
CA SER A 45 -19.35 -0.20 -39.98
C SER A 45 -18.70 -0.42 -41.36
N GLN A 46 -17.45 -0.94 -41.36
CA GLN A 46 -17.17 -2.29 -41.86
C GLN A 46 -15.75 -2.79 -41.49
N ALA A 47 -15.64 -4.11 -41.37
CA ALA A 47 -14.61 -4.92 -40.75
C ALA A 47 -13.25 -5.01 -41.48
N SER A 48 -12.18 -5.29 -40.74
CA SER A 48 -11.31 -6.45 -41.01
C SER A 48 -10.43 -6.76 -39.80
N ALA A 49 -10.28 -8.05 -39.52
CA ALA A 49 -9.30 -8.67 -38.62
C ALA A 49 -7.87 -8.16 -38.91
N GLU A 50 -6.87 -8.23 -38.04
CA GLU A 50 -6.38 -9.39 -37.29
C GLU A 50 -5.14 -8.92 -36.50
N ASN A 51 -4.76 -9.63 -35.42
CA ASN A 51 -3.59 -9.43 -34.53
C ASN A 51 -3.75 -8.41 -33.39
N LYS A 52 -4.59 -8.76 -32.42
CA LYS A 52 -4.45 -8.29 -31.04
C LYS A 52 -3.69 -9.39 -30.28
N PRO A 53 -2.51 -9.14 -29.68
CA PRO A 53 -1.93 -10.10 -28.76
C PRO A 53 -2.89 -10.19 -27.57
N GLU A 54 -3.67 -11.27 -27.57
CA GLU A 54 -4.53 -11.66 -26.47
C GLU A 54 -3.60 -11.84 -25.27
N LEU A 55 -3.71 -10.92 -24.30
CA LEU A 55 -3.03 -11.06 -23.04
C LEU A 55 -3.79 -12.16 -22.30
N ASP A 56 -3.31 -13.39 -22.41
CA ASP A 56 -3.88 -14.55 -21.73
C ASP A 56 -4.14 -14.19 -20.25
N PRO A 57 -5.37 -14.32 -19.74
CA PRO A 57 -5.69 -14.05 -18.34
C PRO A 57 -4.90 -14.96 -17.38
N GLU A 58 -4.34 -16.04 -17.90
CA GLU A 58 -3.49 -17.00 -17.20
C GLU A 58 -2.15 -16.38 -16.76
N ILE A 59 -1.59 -15.42 -17.52
CA ILE A 59 -0.35 -14.72 -17.14
C ILE A 59 -0.54 -13.82 -15.91
N LEU A 60 -1.78 -13.34 -15.67
CA LEU A 60 -2.09 -12.55 -14.47
C LEU A 60 -2.32 -13.43 -13.23
N ALA A 61 -2.70 -14.70 -13.43
CA ALA A 61 -3.01 -15.65 -12.37
C ALA A 61 -1.77 -16.37 -11.79
N GLN A 62 -0.67 -16.48 -12.56
CA GLN A 62 0.62 -17.02 -12.08
C GLN A 62 1.64 -15.96 -11.67
N ILE A 63 1.21 -14.80 -11.18
CA ILE A 63 2.09 -14.05 -10.28
C ILE A 63 1.92 -14.74 -8.92
N PRO A 64 2.82 -15.67 -8.51
CA PRO A 64 2.78 -16.16 -7.14
C PRO A 64 2.80 -14.92 -6.28
N ASP A 65 1.89 -14.81 -5.30
CA ASP A 65 1.87 -13.77 -4.28
C ASP A 65 3.33 -13.42 -3.98
N ARG A 66 3.82 -12.33 -4.60
CA ARG A 66 5.24 -11.97 -4.57
C ARG A 66 5.39 -11.46 -3.16
N GLN A 67 5.66 -12.39 -2.25
CA GLN A 67 5.62 -12.19 -0.82
C GLN A 67 6.32 -10.87 -0.55
N ASN A 68 5.53 -9.85 -0.23
CA ASN A 68 5.97 -8.78 0.62
C ASN A 68 7.31 -8.17 0.19
N ARG A 69 7.46 -7.79 -1.10
CA ARG A 69 8.69 -7.14 -1.58
C ARG A 69 8.71 -5.69 -1.10
N ASN A 70 9.10 -5.53 0.16
CA ASN A 70 9.73 -4.35 0.74
C ASN A 70 8.83 -3.24 1.33
N GLU A 71 7.72 -3.55 2.01
CA GLU A 71 7.10 -2.57 2.93
C GLU A 71 8.06 -2.18 4.09
N SER A 72 9.09 -3.00 4.35
CA SER A 72 10.19 -2.71 5.29
C SER A 72 11.50 -2.33 4.60
N GLY A 73 11.47 -1.90 3.32
CA GLY A 73 12.68 -1.62 2.52
C GLY A 73 13.65 -0.62 3.14
N ASP A 74 13.15 0.22 4.04
CA ASP A 74 13.92 1.26 4.72
C ASP A 74 14.44 0.86 6.10
N LEU A 75 14.06 -0.31 6.64
CA LEU A 75 14.53 -0.74 7.96
C LEU A 75 15.75 -1.67 7.86
N PRO A 76 16.75 -1.47 8.72
CA PRO A 76 17.91 -2.34 8.75
C PRO A 76 17.49 -3.74 9.23
N SER A 77 17.69 -4.73 8.36
CA SER A 77 17.40 -6.12 8.71
C SER A 77 18.32 -6.62 9.84
N GLY A 78 17.90 -7.65 10.56
CA GLY A 78 18.74 -8.29 11.59
C GLY A 78 20.09 -8.75 11.05
N ARG A 79 20.17 -9.16 9.76
CA ARG A 79 21.43 -9.51 9.10
C ARG A 79 22.34 -8.30 8.88
N MET A 80 21.78 -7.14 8.51
CA MET A 80 22.55 -5.91 8.33
C MET A 80 23.14 -5.43 9.66
N LEU A 81 22.36 -5.46 10.75
CA LEU A 81 22.88 -5.03 12.06
C LEU A 81 23.99 -5.94 12.59
N LYS A 82 23.99 -7.23 12.24
CA LYS A 82 25.09 -8.15 12.58
C LYS A 82 26.42 -7.78 11.90
N GLN A 83 26.40 -7.01 10.82
CA GLN A 83 27.61 -6.58 10.09
C GLN A 83 28.27 -5.34 10.71
N LEU A 84 27.62 -4.67 11.68
CA LEU A 84 28.09 -3.42 12.28
C LEU A 84 29.02 -3.63 13.49
N ASN A 85 29.45 -4.87 13.77
CA ASN A 85 30.29 -5.22 14.92
C ASN A 85 29.81 -4.58 16.24
N LEU A 86 28.51 -4.71 16.53
CA LEU A 86 27.88 -4.11 17.70
C LEU A 86 28.46 -4.67 19.00
N SER A 87 28.62 -3.83 20.01
CA SER A 87 28.97 -4.30 21.36
C SER A 87 27.84 -5.13 21.96
N THR A 88 28.16 -5.95 22.97
CA THR A 88 27.15 -6.75 23.69
C THR A 88 26.05 -5.87 24.28
N GLU A 89 26.41 -4.71 24.81
CA GLU A 89 25.47 -3.75 25.39
C GLU A 89 24.55 -3.13 24.30
N GLN A 90 25.11 -2.71 23.17
CA GLN A 90 24.33 -2.19 22.03
C GLN A 90 23.34 -3.25 21.52
N LEU A 91 23.78 -4.51 21.42
CA LEU A 91 22.95 -5.62 20.98
C LEU A 91 21.76 -5.84 21.93
N GLN A 92 21.99 -5.81 23.24
CA GLN A 92 20.94 -5.93 24.25
C GLN A 92 19.92 -4.78 24.14
N LYS A 93 20.39 -3.52 24.02
CA LYS A 93 19.52 -2.35 23.86
C LYS A 93 18.67 -2.44 22.58
N ILE A 94 19.28 -2.81 21.46
CA ILE A 94 18.56 -3.00 20.19
C ILE A 94 17.54 -4.15 20.29
N LYS A 95 17.89 -5.24 20.98
CA LYS A 95 16.95 -6.35 21.21
C LYS A 95 15.74 -5.88 22.03
N ALA A 96 15.95 -5.14 23.11
CA ALA A 96 14.87 -4.60 23.93
C ALA A 96 13.92 -3.71 23.13
N ILE A 97 14.45 -2.83 22.27
CA ILE A 97 13.62 -2.01 21.35
C ILE A 97 12.78 -2.88 20.42
N ARG A 98 13.39 -3.92 19.82
CA ARG A 98 12.67 -4.82 18.93
C ARG A 98 11.56 -5.56 19.64
N ASP A 99 11.83 -6.10 20.82
CA ASP A 99 10.88 -6.91 21.58
C ASP A 99 9.70 -6.06 22.05
N ARG A 100 9.94 -4.81 22.47
CA ARG A 100 8.91 -3.82 22.82
C ARG A 100 7.90 -3.59 21.69
N ASP A 101 8.40 -3.40 20.46
CA ASP A 101 7.56 -3.00 19.32
C ASP A 101 6.98 -4.19 18.53
N LEU A 102 7.48 -5.40 18.82
CA LEU A 102 7.21 -6.60 18.02
C LEU A 102 5.73 -6.95 17.95
N ALA A 103 5.02 -6.89 19.08
CA ALA A 103 3.61 -7.25 19.16
C ALA A 103 2.75 -6.29 18.31
N GLN A 104 2.91 -4.99 18.52
CA GLN A 104 2.15 -3.95 17.81
C GLN A 104 2.40 -3.99 16.30
N ILE A 105 3.67 -4.11 15.89
CA ILE A 105 4.02 -4.21 14.47
C ILE A 105 3.42 -5.47 13.84
N ARG A 106 3.42 -6.61 14.55
CA ARG A 106 2.83 -7.86 14.05
C ARG A 106 1.33 -7.73 13.86
N GLU A 107 0.65 -7.14 14.82
CA GLU A 107 -0.79 -6.91 14.76
C GLU A 107 -1.17 -5.99 13.60
N LEU A 108 -0.52 -4.82 13.47
CA LEU A 108 -0.74 -3.90 12.35
C LEU A 108 -0.46 -4.57 11.00
N ALA A 109 0.60 -5.39 10.91
CA ALA A 109 0.91 -6.14 9.70
C ALA A 109 -0.18 -7.16 9.35
N GLN A 110 -0.74 -7.86 10.35
CA GLN A 110 -1.84 -8.79 10.15
C GLN A 110 -3.12 -8.07 9.70
N GLN A 111 -3.49 -6.98 10.37
CA GLN A 111 -4.64 -6.16 10.01
C GLN A 111 -4.49 -5.58 8.59
N SER A 112 -3.32 -5.06 8.25
CA SER A 112 -3.04 -4.54 6.90
C SER A 112 -3.17 -5.62 5.83
N ARG A 113 -2.66 -6.83 6.08
CA ARG A 113 -2.81 -7.97 5.16
C ARG A 113 -4.27 -8.39 4.99
N GLN A 114 -5.01 -8.48 6.09
CA GLN A 114 -6.42 -8.85 6.08
C GLN A 114 -7.26 -7.80 5.32
N ALA A 115 -7.05 -6.51 5.59
CA ALA A 115 -7.73 -5.43 4.89
C ALA A 115 -7.41 -5.41 3.38
N ASN A 116 -6.17 -5.72 2.99
CA ASN A 116 -5.79 -5.87 1.59
C ASN A 116 -6.47 -7.07 0.92
N LYS A 117 -6.57 -8.21 1.62
CA LYS A 117 -7.29 -9.38 1.11
C LYS A 117 -8.76 -9.05 0.87
N GLU A 118 -9.41 -8.45 1.86
CA GLU A 118 -10.81 -8.03 1.76
C GLU A 118 -11.00 -7.00 0.64
N LEU A 119 -10.08 -6.05 0.46
CA LEU A 119 -10.13 -5.13 -0.68
C LEU A 119 -10.07 -5.86 -2.03
N ARG A 120 -9.22 -6.89 -2.17
CA ARG A 120 -9.16 -7.72 -3.39
C ARG A 120 -10.47 -8.47 -3.62
N ASP A 121 -11.06 -9.01 -2.56
CA ASP A 121 -12.34 -9.72 -2.63
C ASP A 121 -13.48 -8.75 -3.03
N LEU A 122 -13.52 -7.54 -2.46
CA LEU A 122 -14.49 -6.51 -2.82
C LEU A 122 -14.36 -6.07 -4.29
N LEU A 123 -13.13 -5.93 -4.80
CA LEU A 123 -12.86 -5.59 -6.19
C LEU A 123 -13.30 -6.67 -7.18
N ALA A 124 -13.33 -7.94 -6.76
CA ALA A 124 -13.82 -9.06 -7.56
C ALA A 124 -15.34 -9.25 -7.46
N GLY A 125 -15.97 -8.65 -6.44
CA GLY A 125 -17.40 -8.74 -6.18
C GLY A 125 -18.25 -7.71 -6.92
N SER A 126 -19.51 -7.60 -6.52
CA SER A 126 -20.51 -6.66 -7.06
C SER A 126 -20.80 -5.49 -6.11
N GLU A 127 -19.92 -5.24 -5.15
CA GLU A 127 -20.07 -4.19 -4.15
C GLU A 127 -19.96 -2.80 -4.78
N SER A 128 -20.55 -1.80 -4.13
CA SER A 128 -20.51 -0.44 -4.65
C SER A 128 -19.10 0.17 -4.57
N SER A 129 -18.80 1.07 -5.51
CA SER A 129 -17.53 1.80 -5.55
C SER A 129 -17.22 2.56 -4.24
N ASP A 130 -18.26 2.98 -3.51
CA ASP A 130 -18.09 3.70 -2.24
C ASP A 130 -17.59 2.78 -1.13
N VAL A 131 -18.06 1.53 -1.08
CA VAL A 131 -17.56 0.51 -0.14
C VAL A 131 -16.10 0.18 -0.45
N ILE A 132 -15.76 0.01 -1.73
CA ILE A 132 -14.38 -0.24 -2.18
C ILE A 132 -13.46 0.92 -1.80
N ARG A 133 -13.90 2.18 -2.01
CA ARG A 133 -13.14 3.38 -1.65
C ARG A 133 -12.91 3.47 -0.14
N ALA A 134 -13.94 3.23 0.66
CA ALA A 134 -13.82 3.20 2.11
C ALA A 134 -12.81 2.14 2.58
N LYS A 135 -12.84 0.95 1.97
CA LYS A 135 -11.87 -0.12 2.28
C LYS A 135 -10.45 0.26 1.88
N HIS A 136 -10.28 0.90 0.73
CA HIS A 136 -8.98 1.38 0.28
C HIS A 136 -8.38 2.41 1.26
N ILE A 137 -9.19 3.35 1.77
CA ILE A 137 -8.75 4.31 2.79
C ILE A 137 -8.30 3.57 4.06
N GLN A 138 -9.03 2.55 4.51
CA GLN A 138 -8.63 1.73 5.65
C GLN A 138 -7.25 1.07 5.43
N VAL A 139 -7.01 0.51 4.25
CA VAL A 139 -5.72 -0.08 3.88
C VAL A 139 -4.59 0.96 3.95
N LEU A 140 -4.80 2.16 3.39
CA LEU A 140 -3.80 3.23 3.41
C LEU A 140 -3.46 3.68 4.84
N ASN A 141 -4.46 3.82 5.71
CA ASN A 141 -4.25 4.21 7.10
C ASN A 141 -3.41 3.17 7.85
N LEU A 142 -3.72 1.87 7.70
CA LEU A 142 -2.97 0.78 8.33
C LEU A 142 -1.52 0.72 7.81
N GLN A 143 -1.30 0.95 6.51
CA GLN A 143 0.06 1.01 5.94
C GLN A 143 0.83 2.22 6.48
N GLN A 144 0.20 3.38 6.59
CA GLN A 144 0.82 4.57 7.13
C GLN A 144 1.22 4.37 8.60
N GLU A 145 0.35 3.78 9.41
CA GLU A 145 0.64 3.49 10.81
C GLU A 145 1.80 2.50 10.95
N LEU A 146 1.81 1.43 10.15
CA LEU A 146 2.90 0.46 10.13
C LEU A 146 4.24 1.12 9.76
N ARG A 147 4.25 2.00 8.74
CA ARG A 147 5.44 2.77 8.34
C ARG A 147 5.91 3.70 9.44
N LYS A 148 4.98 4.37 10.14
CA LYS A 148 5.30 5.20 11.31
C LYS A 148 5.96 4.38 12.41
N GLN A 149 5.40 3.24 12.80
CA GLN A 149 5.98 2.37 13.84
C GLN A 149 7.38 1.87 13.45
N HIS A 150 7.55 1.52 12.18
CA HIS A 150 8.85 1.15 11.63
C HIS A 150 9.87 2.30 11.70
N PHE A 151 9.45 3.52 11.36
CA PHE A 151 10.30 4.70 11.43
C PHE A 151 10.74 5.02 12.87
N GLU A 152 9.82 5.02 13.83
CA GLU A 152 10.14 5.25 15.25
C GLU A 152 11.13 4.21 15.78
N ARG A 153 10.91 2.93 15.45
CA ARG A 153 11.84 1.86 15.80
C ARG A 153 13.23 2.09 15.20
N MET A 154 13.30 2.58 13.96
CA MET A 154 14.56 2.90 13.30
C MET A 154 15.28 4.06 14.00
N LEU A 155 14.56 5.12 14.39
CA LEU A 155 15.12 6.22 15.17
C LEU A 155 15.70 5.74 16.51
N ALA A 156 14.95 4.94 17.26
CA ALA A 156 15.40 4.39 18.53
C ALA A 156 16.67 3.52 18.36
N MET A 157 16.75 2.72 17.30
CA MET A 157 17.98 1.96 17.01
C MET A 157 19.15 2.89 16.63
N ARG A 158 18.90 3.95 15.86
CA ARG A 158 19.92 4.93 15.45
C ARG A 158 20.59 5.58 16.66
N GLU A 159 19.83 5.89 17.72
CA GLU A 159 20.34 6.51 18.94
C GLU A 159 21.40 5.65 19.66
N ILE A 160 21.35 4.33 19.52
CA ILE A 160 22.32 3.39 20.11
C ILE A 160 23.61 3.30 19.29
N LEU A 161 23.52 3.49 17.98
CA LEU A 161 24.65 3.35 17.06
C LEU A 161 25.58 4.56 17.12
N THR A 162 26.89 4.32 17.01
CA THR A 162 27.89 5.38 16.87
C THR A 162 27.79 6.07 15.49
N PRO A 163 28.33 7.29 15.32
CA PRO A 163 28.36 7.96 14.02
C PRO A 163 29.00 7.10 12.91
N GLU A 164 30.07 6.38 13.21
CA GLU A 164 30.75 5.48 12.28
C GLU A 164 29.88 4.29 11.87
N GLN A 165 29.22 3.64 12.84
CA GLN A 165 28.28 2.54 12.58
C GLN A 165 27.07 3.00 11.74
N ARG A 166 26.61 4.24 11.92
CA ARG A 166 25.53 4.82 11.11
C ARG A 166 25.97 5.00 9.65
N SER A 167 27.20 5.44 9.42
CA SER A 167 27.78 5.54 8.07
C SER A 167 27.92 4.17 7.41
N GLN A 168 28.44 3.17 8.13
CA GLN A 168 28.52 1.79 7.64
C GLN A 168 27.13 1.22 7.33
N LEU A 169 26.14 1.49 8.19
CA LEU A 169 24.77 1.04 7.96
C LEU A 169 24.19 1.63 6.67
N LYS A 170 24.43 2.92 6.41
CA LYS A 170 24.02 3.59 5.17
C LYS A 170 24.61 2.89 3.95
N GLU A 171 25.89 2.54 3.96
CA GLU A 171 26.55 1.81 2.86
C GLU A 171 25.95 0.42 2.64
N ILE A 172 25.75 -0.33 3.73
CA ILE A 172 25.13 -1.66 3.69
C ILE A 172 23.70 -1.57 3.11
N MET A 173 22.92 -0.56 3.49
CA MET A 173 21.56 -0.37 2.97
C MET A 173 21.58 0.00 1.48
N GLN A 174 22.53 0.83 1.03
CA GLN A 174 22.68 1.16 -0.38
C GLN A 174 23.04 -0.06 -1.23
N LYS A 175 23.97 -0.89 -0.74
CA LYS A 175 24.40 -2.12 -1.44
C LYS A 175 23.27 -3.15 -1.55
N ASN A 176 22.44 -3.24 -0.52
CA ASN A 176 21.33 -4.21 -0.46
C ASN A 176 20.03 -3.69 -1.07
N ARG A 177 20.00 -2.44 -1.57
CA ARG A 177 18.83 -1.93 -2.27
C ARG A 177 18.66 -2.75 -3.55
N PRO A 178 17.52 -3.46 -3.72
CA PRO A 178 17.35 -4.24 -4.94
C PRO A 178 17.39 -3.30 -6.14
N ASN A 179 18.17 -3.68 -7.16
CA ASN A 179 18.23 -3.03 -8.48
C ASN A 179 16.90 -3.17 -9.25
N CYS A 180 15.75 -2.98 -8.60
CA CYS A 180 14.44 -3.31 -9.13
C CYS A 180 14.01 -2.45 -10.34
N ILE A 181 14.76 -1.42 -10.70
CA ILE A 181 14.46 -0.53 -11.83
C ILE A 181 15.42 -0.71 -13.02
N LYS A 182 16.66 -1.18 -12.80
CA LYS A 182 17.67 -1.18 -13.88
C LYS A 182 17.63 -2.41 -14.79
N GLU A 183 17.20 -3.55 -14.28
CA GLU A 183 17.34 -4.83 -15.01
C GLU A 183 16.12 -5.11 -15.90
N GLY A 184 14.91 -5.12 -15.33
CA GLY A 184 13.69 -5.39 -16.10
C GLY A 184 13.34 -4.33 -17.16
N MET A 185 13.87 -3.10 -17.05
CA MET A 185 13.69 -2.04 -18.04
C MET A 185 14.74 -2.13 -19.17
N ARG A 186 16.00 -2.52 -18.87
CA ARG A 186 17.04 -2.79 -19.89
C ARG A 186 16.67 -3.97 -20.77
N ASP A 187 16.18 -5.06 -20.18
CA ASP A 187 15.81 -6.26 -20.92
C ASP A 187 14.65 -5.99 -21.87
N ARG A 188 13.70 -5.14 -21.44
CA ARG A 188 12.55 -4.73 -22.26
C ARG A 188 12.95 -3.79 -23.40
N ILE A 189 13.97 -2.95 -23.22
CA ILE A 189 14.51 -2.07 -24.28
C ILE A 189 15.34 -2.88 -25.29
N LYS A 190 16.18 -3.80 -24.84
CA LYS A 190 16.99 -4.67 -25.71
C LYS A 190 16.12 -5.57 -26.61
N ASN A 191 15.08 -6.18 -26.05
CA ASN A 191 14.16 -7.03 -26.82
C ASN A 191 13.28 -6.25 -27.82
N ARG A 192 13.08 -4.94 -27.62
CA ARG A 192 12.41 -4.07 -28.59
C ARG A 192 13.30 -3.64 -29.76
N GLY A 193 14.62 -3.57 -29.56
CA GLY A 193 15.58 -3.19 -30.60
C GLY A 193 15.98 -4.31 -31.56
N GLN A 194 15.66 -5.57 -31.27
CA GLN A 194 15.97 -6.72 -32.13
C GLN A 194 14.82 -7.15 -33.07
N LYS A 195 13.68 -6.44 -33.02
CA LYS A 195 12.48 -6.73 -33.84
C LYS A 195 12.22 -5.71 -34.96
N LEU A 196 13.23 -4.91 -35.32
CA LEU A 196 13.24 -4.04 -36.50
C LEU A 196 14.37 -4.47 -37.42
#